data_AF-A0A9Q8ZLI5-F1
#
_entry.id   AF-A0A9Q8ZLI5-F1
#
_cell.length_a   1.000
_cell.length_b   1.000
_cell.length_c   1.000
_cell.angle_alpha   90.00
_cell.angle_beta   90.00
_cell.angle_gamma   90.00
#
_symmetry.space_group_name_H-M   'P 1'
#
loop_
_entity.id
_entity.type
_entity.pdbx_description
1 polymer ?
#
loop_
_entity_poly.entity_id
_entity_poly.type
_entity_poly.pdbx_seq_one_letter_code
_entity_poly.pdbx_strand_id
1 'polypeptide(L)'
;MYFSNILLIAATTVGFAAAGQINFYSDRNCQNYIGEAHPGIGQITGGPAGGFSALWVNGDQWSCTQTCGPYWICGDSGCNNRQSVATGRCVSFSTGVWGVNQCKQC
;
A
#
# COMPACT_ATOMS: atom_id res chain seq x y z
N MET A 1 38.48 14.14 11.25
CA MET A 1 37.26 14.22 10.42
C MET A 1 36.38 13.06 10.86
N TYR A 2 35.25 13.36 11.50
CA TYR A 2 34.37 12.37 12.14
C TYR A 2 33.37 11.84 11.10
N PHE A 3 33.37 10.54 10.83
CA PHE A 3 32.41 9.89 9.94
C PHE A 3 31.20 9.45 10.77
N SER A 4 30.07 10.15 10.59
CA SER A 4 28.79 9.75 11.18
C SER A 4 28.19 8.60 10.36
N ASN A 5 28.32 7.38 10.88
CA ASN A 5 27.62 6.22 10.36
C ASN A 5 26.14 6.29 10.78
N ILE A 6 25.26 6.67 9.86
CA ILE A 6 23.81 6.54 10.06
C ILE A 6 23.47 5.06 9.88
N LEU A 7 23.20 4.37 10.98
CA LEU A 7 22.59 3.04 10.98
C LEU A 7 21.16 3.15 10.45
N LEU A 8 20.92 2.72 9.21
CA LEU A 8 19.57 2.39 8.75
C LEU A 8 19.14 1.10 9.46
N ILE A 9 18.23 1.23 10.42
CA ILE A 9 17.51 0.09 10.98
C ILE A 9 16.48 -0.34 9.93
N ALA A 10 16.81 -1.39 9.16
CA ALA A 10 15.80 -2.10 8.39
C ALA A 10 14.88 -2.82 9.39
N ALA A 11 13.66 -2.30 9.55
CA ALA A 11 12.64 -2.95 10.36
C ALA A 11 12.27 -4.29 9.71
N THR A 12 12.74 -5.39 10.29
CA THR A 12 12.29 -6.74 9.94
C THR A 12 10.91 -6.97 10.53
N THR A 13 9.87 -6.66 9.75
CA THR A 13 8.50 -7.02 10.10
C THR A 13 8.37 -8.55 10.11
N VAL A 14 8.16 -9.10 11.31
CA VAL A 14 7.60 -10.44 11.54
C VAL A 14 6.47 -10.70 10.56
N GLY A 15 6.55 -11.85 9.88
CA GLY A 15 5.67 -12.23 8.77
C GLY A 15 4.20 -12.33 9.21
N PHE A 16 3.47 -11.23 9.03
CA PHE A 16 2.03 -11.28 8.86
C PHE A 16 1.77 -11.86 7.47
N ALA A 17 0.82 -12.78 7.36
CA ALA A 17 0.38 -13.27 6.06
C ALA A 17 0.02 -12.05 5.19
N ALA A 18 0.81 -11.82 4.15
CA ALA A 18 0.61 -10.70 3.24
C ALA A 18 -0.76 -10.84 2.59
N ALA A 19 -1.64 -9.86 2.81
CA ALA A 19 -2.96 -9.86 2.22
C ALA A 19 -2.93 -9.40 0.76
N GLY A 20 -1.76 -9.12 0.21
CA GLY A 20 -1.58 -8.63 -1.15
C GLY A 20 -0.31 -7.81 -1.28
N GLN A 21 -0.11 -7.26 -2.46
CA GLN A 21 0.98 -6.39 -2.82
C GLN A 21 0.40 -5.10 -3.39
N ILE A 22 0.82 -3.98 -2.81
CA ILE A 22 0.56 -2.65 -3.34
C ILE A 22 1.88 -2.03 -3.80
N ASN A 23 1.90 -1.48 -5.00
CA ASN A 23 3.03 -0.75 -5.55
C ASN A 23 2.78 0.75 -5.44
N PHE A 24 3.84 1.50 -5.16
CA PHE A 24 3.83 2.94 -5.01
C PHE A 24 4.72 3.60 -6.06
N TYR A 25 4.31 4.79 -6.48
CA TYR A 25 4.94 5.53 -7.57
C TYR A 25 5.07 7.01 -7.21
N SER A 26 6.14 7.64 -7.69
CA SER A 26 6.42 9.07 -7.47
C SER A 26 5.69 10.01 -8.43
N ASP A 27 4.91 9.47 -9.35
CA ASP A 27 4.03 10.24 -10.23
C ASP A 27 2.55 9.98 -9.90
N ARG A 28 1.65 10.49 -10.74
CA ARG A 28 0.20 10.34 -10.59
C ARG A 28 -0.44 9.33 -11.55
N ASN A 29 0.36 8.68 -12.39
CA ASN A 29 -0.07 7.77 -13.47
C ASN A 29 0.59 6.37 -13.37
N CYS A 30 1.17 6.06 -12.22
CA CYS A 30 1.83 4.81 -11.88
C CYS A 30 2.89 4.34 -12.89
N GLN A 31 3.82 5.22 -13.28
CA GLN A 31 4.90 4.90 -14.21
C GLN A 31 6.28 4.79 -13.51
N ASN A 32 6.54 5.68 -12.55
CA ASN A 32 7.80 5.85 -11.84
C ASN A 32 7.74 5.11 -10.50
N TYR A 33 8.00 3.80 -10.53
CA TYR A 33 7.99 2.95 -9.35
C TYR A 33 9.02 3.40 -8.31
N ILE A 34 8.61 3.45 -7.04
CA ILE A 34 9.49 3.83 -5.91
C ILE A 34 9.50 2.84 -4.76
N GLY A 35 8.63 1.83 -4.80
CA GLY A 35 8.58 0.80 -3.77
C GLY A 35 7.26 0.06 -3.73
N GLU A 36 7.24 -0.99 -2.94
CA GLU A 36 6.08 -1.85 -2.73
C GLU A 36 5.89 -2.10 -1.24
N ALA A 37 4.69 -2.53 -0.87
CA ALA A 37 4.42 -3.05 0.45
C ALA A 37 3.47 -4.24 0.40
N HIS A 38 3.54 -5.04 1.46
CA HIS A 38 2.72 -6.22 1.66
C HIS A 38 1.86 -6.08 2.92
N PRO A 39 0.82 -5.23 2.89
CA PRO A 39 -0.07 -5.03 4.03
C PRO A 39 -0.78 -6.33 4.44
N GLY A 40 -0.95 -6.54 5.74
CA GLY A 40 -1.88 -7.53 6.28
C GLY A 40 -3.34 -7.10 6.09
N ILE A 41 -4.29 -8.02 6.34
CA ILE A 41 -5.73 -7.74 6.24
C ILE A 41 -6.10 -6.66 7.28
N GLY A 42 -6.78 -5.60 6.84
CA GLY A 42 -7.19 -4.47 7.67
C GLY A 42 -6.07 -3.51 8.07
N GLN A 43 -4.82 -3.79 7.68
CA GLN A 43 -3.68 -2.94 7.98
C GLN A 43 -3.56 -1.81 6.95
N ILE A 44 -3.54 -0.56 7.44
CA ILE A 44 -3.22 0.60 6.62
C ILE A 44 -1.69 0.70 6.53
N THR A 45 -1.15 0.67 5.32
CA THR A 45 0.29 0.74 5.07
C THR A 45 0.60 1.89 4.12
N GLY A 46 1.50 2.77 4.53
CA GLY A 46 1.93 3.91 3.73
C GLY A 46 3.02 3.57 2.73
N GLY A 47 3.02 4.25 1.60
CA GLY A 47 4.11 4.20 0.65
C GLY A 47 5.35 4.98 1.11
N PRO A 48 6.47 4.83 0.40
CA PRO A 48 7.66 5.63 0.62
C PRO A 48 7.36 7.14 0.51
N ALA A 49 8.18 7.96 1.19
CA ALA A 49 8.09 9.41 1.06
C ALA A 49 8.25 9.83 -0.42
N GLY A 50 7.38 10.72 -0.89
CA GLY A 50 7.32 11.12 -2.30
C GLY A 50 6.43 10.23 -3.17
N GLY A 51 5.73 9.24 -2.61
CA GLY A 51 4.68 8.49 -3.31
C GLY A 51 3.42 9.33 -3.50
N PHE A 52 2.93 9.42 -4.73
CA PHE A 52 1.71 10.15 -5.10
C PHE A 52 0.66 9.26 -5.76
N SER A 53 1.05 8.08 -6.23
CA SER A 53 0.10 7.09 -6.74
C SER A 53 0.44 5.69 -6.27
N ALA A 54 -0.59 4.86 -6.25
CA ALA A 54 -0.46 3.46 -5.92
C ALA A 54 -1.37 2.62 -6.80
N LEU A 55 -1.05 1.33 -6.90
CA LEU A 55 -1.92 0.33 -7.47
C LEU A 55 -1.72 -1.00 -6.76
N TRP A 56 -2.81 -1.72 -6.55
CA TRP A 56 -2.76 -3.09 -6.06
C TRP A 56 -2.36 -4.03 -7.19
N VAL A 57 -1.28 -4.78 -7.03
CA VAL A 57 -0.78 -5.73 -8.04
C VAL A 57 -1.51 -7.06 -7.89
N ASN A 58 -1.56 -7.56 -6.66
CA ASN A 58 -2.30 -8.74 -6.30
C ASN A 58 -2.95 -8.53 -4.93
N GLY A 59 -3.87 -9.41 -4.60
CA GLY A 59 -4.40 -9.53 -3.25
C GLY A 59 -4.64 -10.97 -2.90
N ASP A 60 -4.70 -11.23 -1.61
CA ASP A 60 -5.07 -12.52 -1.06
C ASP A 60 -6.58 -12.71 -1.27
N GLN A 61 -6.90 -13.31 -2.42
CA GLN A 61 -8.26 -13.75 -2.72
C GLN A 61 -8.62 -15.04 -1.97
N TRP A 62 -7.67 -15.74 -1.33
CA TRP A 62 -7.96 -17.01 -0.65
C TRP A 62 -8.74 -16.77 0.64
N SER A 63 -8.22 -15.90 1.51
CA SER A 63 -8.88 -15.49 2.75
C SER A 63 -10.05 -14.52 2.53
N CYS A 64 -10.04 -13.80 1.40
CA CYS A 64 -11.14 -12.95 0.94
C CYS A 64 -12.07 -13.64 -0.10
N THR A 65 -12.05 -14.96 -0.28
CA THR A 65 -12.80 -15.66 -1.37
C THR A 65 -14.31 -15.38 -1.39
N GLN A 66 -14.89 -15.05 -0.22
CA GLN A 66 -16.32 -14.73 -0.06
C GLN A 66 -16.60 -13.22 -0.01
N THR A 67 -15.59 -12.38 -0.21
CA THR A 67 -15.65 -10.93 -0.05
C THR A 67 -15.12 -10.27 -1.32
N CYS A 68 -15.89 -9.41 -2.01
CA CYS A 68 -15.49 -8.83 -3.29
C CYS A 68 -14.47 -7.67 -3.15
N GLY A 69 -13.48 -7.84 -2.26
CA GLY A 69 -12.72 -6.73 -1.70
C GLY A 69 -13.58 -5.92 -0.72
N PRO A 70 -13.16 -4.70 -0.35
CA PRO A 70 -12.40 -3.82 -1.23
C PRO A 70 -10.91 -3.65 -0.89
N TYR A 71 -10.07 -3.68 -1.93
CA TYR A 71 -8.76 -3.04 -1.88
C TYR A 71 -8.97 -1.54 -1.88
N TRP A 72 -8.44 -0.86 -0.87
CA TRP A 72 -8.50 0.58 -0.78
C TRP A 72 -7.12 1.17 -1.02
N ILE A 73 -7.12 2.29 -1.75
CA ILE A 73 -6.01 3.22 -1.80
C ILE A 73 -6.49 4.50 -1.13
N CYS A 74 -5.72 4.99 -0.18
CA CYS A 74 -6.07 6.13 0.65
C CYS A 74 -5.08 7.28 0.49
N GLY A 75 -5.58 8.50 0.62
CA GLY A 75 -4.80 9.74 0.56
C GLY A 75 -4.35 10.26 1.92
N ASP A 76 -4.65 9.55 3.01
CA ASP A 76 -4.22 9.87 4.36
C ASP A 76 -3.91 8.62 5.19
N SER A 77 -3.11 8.77 6.23
CA SER A 77 -2.70 7.67 7.12
C SER A 77 -3.84 7.07 7.94
N GLY A 78 -4.97 7.76 8.07
CA GLY A 78 -6.20 7.23 8.70
C GLY A 78 -7.15 6.56 7.71
N CYS A 79 -6.83 6.55 6.41
CA CYS A 79 -7.70 6.07 5.34
C CYS A 79 -9.13 6.65 5.36
N ASN A 80 -9.25 7.95 5.69
CA ASN A 80 -10.51 8.69 5.68
C ASN A 80 -10.89 9.15 4.26
N ASN A 81 -9.90 9.53 3.46
CA ASN A 81 -10.00 9.84 2.05
C ASN A 81 -9.51 8.63 1.25
N ARG A 82 -10.43 7.84 0.70
CA ARG A 82 -10.11 6.55 0.08
C ARG A 82 -10.89 6.27 -1.20
N GLN A 83 -10.30 5.45 -2.05
CA GLN A 83 -10.95 4.87 -3.22
C GLN A 83 -10.90 3.35 -3.16
N SER A 84 -12.06 2.74 -3.42
CA SER A 84 -12.15 1.30 -3.66
C SER A 84 -11.70 0.99 -5.07
N VAL A 85 -10.74 0.08 -5.19
CA VAL A 85 -10.11 -0.27 -6.45
C VAL A 85 -10.05 -1.77 -6.65
N ALA A 86 -9.99 -2.18 -7.92
CA ALA A 86 -9.55 -3.51 -8.29
C ALA A 86 -8.03 -3.53 -8.47
N THR A 87 -7.45 -4.74 -8.52
CA THR A 87 -6.04 -4.92 -8.91
C THR A 87 -5.77 -4.30 -10.28
N GLY A 88 -4.60 -3.71 -10.46
CA GLY A 88 -4.17 -3.04 -11.69
C GLY A 88 -4.70 -1.61 -11.87
N ARG A 89 -5.62 -1.14 -11.02
CA ARG A 89 -6.13 0.24 -11.09
C ARG A 89 -5.18 1.20 -10.39
N CYS A 90 -4.59 2.12 -11.16
CA CYS A 90 -3.82 3.24 -10.63
C CYS A 90 -4.74 4.29 -9.99
N VAL A 91 -4.40 4.71 -8.78
CA VAL A 91 -5.04 5.84 -8.08
C VAL A 91 -3.98 6.75 -7.50
N SER A 92 -4.23 8.06 -7.57
CA SER A 92 -3.32 9.08 -7.08
C SER A 92 -3.97 10.05 -6.10
N PHE A 93 -3.16 10.54 -5.17
CA PHE A 93 -3.52 11.54 -4.17
C PHE A 93 -2.41 12.58 -4.05
N SER A 94 -2.75 13.82 -3.71
CA SER A 94 -1.77 14.91 -3.56
C SER A 94 -1.08 14.95 -2.20
N THR A 95 -1.60 14.21 -1.22
CA THR A 95 -1.20 14.23 0.19
C THR A 95 -0.34 13.04 0.62
N GLY A 96 -0.01 12.15 -0.32
CA GLY A 96 0.61 10.85 -0.07
C GLY A 96 -0.34 9.71 -0.40
N VAL A 97 0.17 8.48 -0.40
CA VAL A 97 -0.63 7.28 -0.71
C VAL A 97 -0.40 6.18 0.32
N TRP A 98 -1.52 5.57 0.72
CA TRP A 98 -1.58 4.43 1.61
C TRP A 98 -2.45 3.34 0.98
N GLY A 99 -2.24 2.09 1.36
CA GLY A 99 -3.05 0.95 0.96
C GLY A 99 -3.63 0.25 2.17
N VAL A 100 -4.86 -0.23 2.06
CA VAL A 100 -5.42 -1.24 2.97
C VAL A 100 -6.20 -2.28 2.19
N ASN A 101 -5.95 -3.55 2.48
CA ASN A 101 -6.81 -4.63 2.00
C ASN A 101 -7.86 -4.94 3.06
N GLN A 102 -9.14 -4.77 2.76
CA GLN A 102 -10.22 -5.24 3.62
C GLN A 102 -10.97 -6.41 2.96
N CYS A 103 -11.06 -7.53 3.67
CA CYS A 103 -12.07 -8.55 3.35
C CYS A 103 -13.41 -8.09 3.94
N LYS A 104 -14.26 -7.40 3.17
CA LYS A 104 -15.65 -7.11 3.57
C LYS A 104 -16.64 -7.98 2.79
N GLN A 105 -17.55 -8.64 3.50
CA GLN A 105 -18.63 -9.39 2.88
C GLN A 105 -19.40 -8.50 1.90
N CYS A 106 -19.51 -9.03 0.67
CA CYS A 106 -20.65 -8.77 -0.18
C CYS A 106 -21.85 -9.50 0.46
#